data_AF-A0A1R0KHL4-F1
#
_entry.id   AF-A0A1R0KHL4-F1
#
_cell.length_a   1.000
_cell.length_b   1.000
_cell.length_c   1.000
_cell.angle_alpha   90.00
_cell.angle_beta   90.00
_cell.angle_gamma   90.00
#
_symmetry.space_group_name_H-M   'P 1'
#
loop_
_entity.id
_entity.type
_entity.pdbx_description
1 polymer ?
#
loop_
_entity_poly.entity_id
_entity_poly.type
_entity_poly.pdbx_seq_one_letter_code
_entity_poly.pdbx_strand_id
1 'polypeptide(L)' 'MSVRITETEMMSTVTEHRAIATSDGWTVTLIPFVYFDRNSAITAMSLAEIYATNPPADSALWVHARDWERELGIDGGDH' A
#
# COMPACT_ATOMS: atom_id res chain seq x y z
N MET A 1 -1.27 -2.45 13.24
CA MET A 1 -1.81 -2.17 11.90
C MET A 1 -3.30 -2.08 12.01
N SER A 2 -3.88 -0.94 11.65
CA SER A 2 -5.32 -0.72 11.67
C SER A 2 -5.67 0.23 10.54
N VAL A 3 -5.87 -0.36 9.35
CA VAL A 3 -6.41 0.37 8.20
C VAL A 3 -7.90 0.57 8.46
N ARG A 4 -8.31 1.84 8.53
CA ARG A 4 -9.72 2.24 8.49
C ARG A 4 -10.12 2.39 7.04
N ILE A 5 -11.09 1.58 6.62
CA ILE A 5 -11.63 1.56 5.26
C ILE A 5 -13.03 2.16 5.29
N THR A 6 -13.25 3.22 4.51
CA THR A 6 -14.57 3.75 4.19
C THR A 6 -14.93 3.39 2.74
N GLU A 7 -16.08 3.87 2.27
CA GLU A 7 -16.49 3.68 0.87
C GLU A 7 -15.59 4.44 -0.10
N THR A 8 -14.97 5.54 0.33
CA THR A 8 -14.22 6.45 -0.53
C THR A 8 -12.77 6.66 -0.14
N GLU A 9 -12.36 6.23 1.06
CA GLU A 9 -11.01 6.45 1.57
C GLU A 9 -10.52 5.23 2.38
N MET A 10 -9.23 4.91 2.27
CA MET A 10 -8.53 4.02 3.18
C MET A 10 -7.41 4.79 3.85
N MET A 11 -7.38 4.74 5.16
CA MET A 11 -6.42 5.48 5.98
C MET A 11 -5.82 4.55 7.01
N SER A 12 -4.55 4.73 7.33
CA SER A 12 -3.94 4.07 8.48
C SER A 12 -3.45 5.11 9.47
N THR A 13 -3.45 4.74 10.75
CA THR A 13 -2.87 5.56 11.82
C THR A 13 -1.36 5.47 11.91
N VAL A 14 -0.71 4.58 11.14
CA VAL A 14 0.75 4.38 11.18
C VAL A 14 1.48 4.92 9.95
N THR A 15 0.77 5.42 8.94
CA THR A 15 1.37 6.05 7.76
C THR A 15 0.58 7.29 7.35
N GLU A 16 1.26 8.27 6.77
CA GLU A 16 0.62 9.44 6.16
C GLU A 16 -0.06 9.11 4.82
N HIS A 17 0.24 7.94 4.25
CA HIS A 17 -0.32 7.51 3.00
C HIS A 17 -1.81 7.16 3.11
N ARG A 18 -2.53 7.38 2.01
CA ARG A 18 -3.99 7.16 1.91
C ARG A 18 -4.33 6.54 0.58
N ALA A 19 -5.35 5.68 0.58
CA ALA A 19 -6.03 5.29 -0.66
C ALA A 19 -7.30 6.12 -0.83
N ILE A 20 -7.54 6.64 -2.03
CA ILE A 20 -8.72 7.46 -2.34
C ILE A 20 -9.44 6.79 -3.52
N ALA A 21 -10.75 6.58 -3.38
CA ALA A 21 -11.59 6.09 -4.45
C ALA A 21 -11.83 7.19 -5.50
N THR A 22 -11.71 6.81 -6.76
CA THR A 22 -11.92 7.63 -7.95
C THR A 22 -12.86 6.89 -8.90
N SER A 23 -13.26 7.55 -10.00
CA SER A 23 -14.06 6.92 -11.06
C SER A 23 -13.38 5.69 -11.68
N ASP A 24 -12.05 5.68 -11.69
CA ASP A 24 -11.22 4.70 -12.41
C ASP A 24 -10.65 3.61 -11.48
N GLY A 25 -10.96 3.68 -10.17
CA GLY A 25 -10.44 2.76 -9.15
C GLY A 25 -9.91 3.51 -7.94
N TRP A 26 -8.95 2.91 -7.24
CA TRP A 26 -8.33 3.47 -6.04
C TRP A 26 -6.92 3.95 -6.33
N THR A 27 -6.61 5.20 -5.97
CA THR A 27 -5.23 5.72 -6.01
C THR A 27 -4.63 5.68 -4.61
N VAL A 28 -3.37 5.27 -4.46
CA VAL A 28 -2.67 5.29 -3.16
C VAL A 28 -1.56 6.33 -3.22
N THR A 29 -1.48 7.22 -2.24
CA THR A 29 -0.48 8.31 -2.26
C THR A 29 0.96 7.82 -2.15
N LEU A 30 1.18 6.57 -1.70
CA LEU A 30 2.48 5.90 -1.75
C LEU A 30 2.95 5.71 -3.20
N ILE A 31 2.03 5.41 -4.11
CA ILE A 31 2.30 5.07 -5.51
C ILE A 31 1.33 5.90 -6.36
N PRO A 32 1.60 7.22 -6.47
CA PRO A 32 0.73 8.10 -7.23
C PRO A 32 0.70 7.66 -8.70
N PHE A 33 -0.41 7.97 -9.38
CA PHE A 33 -0.64 7.69 -10.81
C PHE A 33 -0.91 6.22 -11.18
N VAL A 34 -1.03 5.32 -10.20
CA VAL A 34 -1.52 3.96 -10.42
C VAL A 34 -2.92 3.81 -9.85
N TYR A 35 -3.82 3.26 -10.66
CA TYR A 35 -5.19 2.93 -10.26
C TYR A 35 -5.27 1.44 -9.91
N PHE A 36 -5.70 1.17 -8.69
CA PHE A 36 -5.83 -0.15 -8.12
C PHE A 36 -7.31 -0.55 -7.99
N ASP A 37 -7.59 -1.85 -8.02
CA ASP A 37 -8.81 -2.39 -7.40
C ASP A 37 -8.76 -2.17 -5.87
N ARG A 38 -9.92 -2.25 -5.22
CA ARG A 38 -10.05 -2.14 -3.77
C ARG A 38 -9.10 -3.08 -3.01
N ASN A 39 -8.94 -4.34 -3.43
CA ASN A 39 -8.05 -5.28 -2.74
C ASN A 39 -6.59 -4.88 -2.94
N SER A 40 -6.19 -4.55 -4.16
CA SER A 40 -4.83 -4.07 -4.45
C SER A 40 -4.51 -2.77 -3.69
N ALA A 41 -5.48 -1.87 -3.49
CA ALA A 41 -5.31 -0.67 -2.68
C ALA A 41 -5.13 -0.98 -1.19
N ILE A 42 -5.81 -2.00 -0.66
CA ILE A 42 -5.58 -2.49 0.70
C ILE A 42 -4.15 -3.03 0.83
N THR A 43 -3.70 -3.86 -0.12
CA THR A 43 -2.34 -4.40 -0.14
C THR A 43 -1.30 -3.28 -0.21
N ALA A 44 -1.50 -2.28 -1.07
CA ALA A 44 -0.62 -1.11 -1.17
C ALA A 44 -0.60 -0.27 0.12
N MET A 45 -1.74 -0.15 0.81
CA MET A 45 -1.79 0.49 2.13
C MET A 45 -1.03 -0.33 3.20
N SER A 46 -1.11 -1.66 3.17
CA SER A 46 -0.33 -2.52 4.08
C SER A 46 1.18 -2.39 3.83
N LEU A 47 1.61 -2.27 2.57
CA LEU A 47 3.00 -1.94 2.24
C LEU A 47 3.41 -0.58 2.81
N ALA A 48 2.55 0.44 2.66
CA ALA A 48 2.79 1.76 3.24
C ALA A 48 2.96 1.72 4.76
N GLU A 49 2.22 0.86 5.47
CA GLU A 49 2.41 0.63 6.91
C GLU A 49 3.75 -0.03 7.22
N ILE A 50 4.19 -1.02 6.44
CA ILE A 50 5.49 -1.68 6.62
C ILE A 50 6.63 -0.68 6.41
N TYR A 51 6.60 0.10 5.32
CA TYR A 51 7.64 1.10 5.05
C TYR A 51 7.67 2.19 6.11
N ALA A 52 6.51 2.66 6.58
CA ALA A 52 6.44 3.70 7.62
C ALA A 52 6.92 3.19 9.00
N THR A 53 6.61 1.93 9.34
CA THR A 53 7.07 1.32 10.61
C THR A 53 8.53 0.91 10.57
N ASN A 54 9.11 0.75 9.37
CA ASN A 54 10.50 0.38 9.12
C ASN A 54 11.00 -0.73 10.06
N PRO A 55 10.39 -1.94 10.01
CA PRO A 55 10.77 -3.03 10.89
C PRO A 55 12.22 -3.46 10.65
N PRO A 56 12.87 -4.13 11.62
CA PRO A 56 14.24 -4.60 11.46
C PRO A 56 14.40 -5.44 10.19
N ALA A 57 15.57 -5.36 9.55
CA ALA A 57 15.82 -5.97 8.23
C ALA A 57 15.59 -7.48 8.17
N ASP A 58 15.71 -8.19 9.31
CA ASP A 58 15.44 -9.63 9.43
C ASP A 58 13.95 -9.96 9.64
N SER A 59 13.08 -8.95 9.72
CA SER A 59 11.65 -9.15 9.92
C SER A 59 11.03 -9.87 8.74
N ALA A 60 10.24 -10.92 9.03
CA ALA A 60 9.43 -11.62 8.03
C ALA A 60 8.45 -10.69 7.27
N LEU A 61 8.14 -9.51 7.83
CA LEU A 61 7.35 -8.48 7.15
C LEU A 61 7.98 -8.04 5.82
N TRP A 62 9.31 -8.03 5.72
CA TRP A 62 10.00 -7.70 4.47
C TRP A 62 9.85 -8.78 3.40
N VAL A 63 9.63 -10.04 3.80
CA VAL A 63 9.33 -11.13 2.85
C VAL A 63 7.93 -10.94 2.29
N HIS A 64 6.94 -10.64 3.14
CA HIS A 64 5.58 -10.33 2.71
C HIS A 64 5.52 -9.06 1.86
N ALA A 65 6.30 -8.02 2.22
CA ALA A 65 6.36 -6.81 1.43
C ALA A 65 6.79 -7.08 -0.01
N ARG A 66 7.85 -7.88 -0.21
CA ARG A 66 8.32 -8.24 -1.56
C ARG A 66 7.32 -9.05 -2.37
N ASP A 67 6.58 -9.94 -1.72
CA ASP A 67 5.53 -10.71 -2.38
C ASP A 67 4.39 -9.79 -2.84
N TRP A 68 3.96 -8.87 -1.97
CA TRP A 68 2.96 -7.86 -2.27
C TRP A 68 3.41 -6.85 -3.33
N GLU A 69 4.68 -6.44 -3.31
CA GLU A 69 5.27 -5.59 -4.37
C GLU A 69 5.16 -6.27 -5.74
N ARG A 70 5.36 -7.59 -5.80
CA ARG A 70 5.19 -8.39 -7.02
C ARG A 70 3.74 -8.54 -7.44
N GLU A 71 2.84 -8.80 -6.50
CA GLU A 71 1.40 -8.87 -6.77
C GLU A 71 0.87 -7.55 -7.34
N LEU A 72 1.40 -6.42 -6.87
CA LEU A 72 1.05 -5.10 -7.35
C LEU A 72 1.80 -4.68 -8.62
N GLY A 73 2.78 -5.47 -9.07
CA GLY A 73 3.61 -5.15 -10.23
C GLY A 73 4.51 -3.93 -10.05
N ILE A 74 4.87 -3.61 -8.80
CA ILE A 74 5.71 -2.46 -8.41
C ILE A 74 7.13 -2.91 -7.98
N ASP A 75 7.42 -4.22 -8.03
CA ASP A 75 8.75 -4.83 -7.92
C ASP A 75 9.59 -4.43 -9.15
N GLY A 76 10.01 -3.16 -9.18
CA GLY A 76 10.56 -2.53 -10.37
C GLY A 76 11.39 -1.31 -9.99
N GLY A 77 12.57 -1.55 -9.42
CA GLY A 77 13.67 -0.60 -9.45
C GLY A 77 14.19 -0.43 -10.88
N ASP A 78 13.45 0.32 -11.70
CA ASP A 78 13.90 0.93 -12.95
C ASP A 78 13.12 2.24 -13.16
N HIS A 79 13.58 3.31 -12.52
CA HIS A 79 13.33 4.69 -12.95
C HIS A 79 14.64 5.47 -12.89
#